data_AF-A0A847YFC0-F1
#
_entry.id   AF-A0A847YFC0-F1
#
_cell.length_a   1.000
_cell.length_b   1.000
_cell.length_c   1.000
_cell.angle_alpha   90.00
_cell.angle_beta   90.00
_cell.angle_gamma   90.00
#
_symmetry.space_group_name_H-M   'P 1'
#
loop_
_entity.id
_entity.type
_entity.pdbx_description
1 polymer ?
#
loop_
_entity_poly.entity_id
_entity_poly.type
_entity_poly.pdbx_seq_one_letter_code
_entity_poly.pdbx_strand_id
1 'polypeptide(L)'
;LCYARSRDLEHWETVSGRSLSLPLTPDNPDVIVDGTPVGGGMINIGHHVGFDHERRPILTYHRYDEAGRSQIFAARWENGAWAIRPVSNWDYRWEFGGGGSIGGEISAGPMRPDGSGLLQQEYHHSRYGSGMWILDEKTLTIREVRRITSDLPSDLRKVESSFPGMQVRIASDAGQTSHGRYILRWETLPPNRDRPRDPPYPPPSRLEVILIESQG
;
A
#
# COMPACT_ATOMS: atom_id res chain seq x y z
N LEU A 1 -10.97 3.92 -9.87
CA LEU A 1 -11.01 4.01 -8.39
C LEU A 1 -12.31 4.65 -7.96
N CYS A 2 -13.01 4.06 -6.98
CA CYS A 2 -14.29 4.57 -6.48
C CYS A 2 -14.25 4.78 -4.95
N TYR A 3 -15.14 5.62 -4.43
CA TYR A 3 -15.30 5.89 -3.00
C TYR A 3 -16.78 6.04 -2.61
N ALA A 4 -17.15 5.40 -1.52
CA ALA A 4 -18.40 5.62 -0.80
C ALA A 4 -18.12 5.48 0.70
N ARG A 5 -18.97 6.05 1.54
CA ARG A 5 -18.88 5.91 2.99
C ARG A 5 -20.23 5.58 3.60
N SER A 6 -20.20 4.98 4.78
CA SER A 6 -21.38 4.65 5.57
C SER A 6 -21.04 4.75 7.06
N ARG A 7 -22.02 5.10 7.88
CA ARG A 7 -21.89 5.12 9.35
C ARG A 7 -22.43 3.86 10.01
N ASP A 8 -23.32 3.14 9.34
CA ASP A 8 -24.08 2.00 9.85
C ASP A 8 -23.96 0.74 8.98
N LEU A 9 -23.22 0.83 7.87
CA LEU A 9 -23.05 -0.21 6.84
C LEU A 9 -24.34 -0.56 6.06
N GLU A 10 -25.45 0.14 6.32
CA GLU A 10 -26.74 -0.01 5.64
C GLU A 10 -26.97 1.13 4.65
N HIS A 11 -26.76 2.36 5.09
CA HIS A 11 -26.96 3.58 4.30
C HIS A 11 -25.63 4.10 3.78
N TRP A 12 -25.52 4.23 2.46
CA TRP A 12 -24.30 4.67 1.79
C TRP A 12 -24.45 6.07 1.23
N GLU A 13 -23.36 6.83 1.28
CA GLU A 13 -23.30 8.18 0.74
C GLU A 13 -21.98 8.44 0.02
N THR A 14 -22.03 9.41 -0.90
CA THR A 14 -20.85 10.02 -1.52
C THR A 14 -20.04 10.79 -0.48
N VAL A 15 -18.82 11.20 -0.83
CA VAL A 15 -17.98 12.03 0.05
C VAL A 15 -18.62 13.38 0.42
N SER A 16 -19.50 13.92 -0.43
CA SER A 16 -20.25 15.16 -0.18
C SER A 16 -21.53 14.95 0.65
N GLY A 17 -21.87 13.71 1.02
CA GLY A 17 -23.04 13.38 1.82
C GLY A 17 -24.33 13.14 1.02
N ARG A 18 -24.27 13.06 -0.32
CA ARG A 18 -25.42 12.59 -1.10
C ARG A 18 -25.64 11.10 -0.90
N SER A 19 -26.88 10.70 -0.61
CA SER A 19 -27.27 9.29 -0.50
C SER A 19 -27.06 8.54 -1.82
N LEU A 20 -26.64 7.27 -1.71
CA LEU A 20 -26.41 6.35 -2.81
C LEU A 20 -27.40 5.19 -2.75
N SER A 21 -27.94 4.81 -3.90
CA SER A 21 -28.77 3.61 -4.03
C SER A 21 -27.92 2.37 -4.27
N LEU A 22 -28.27 1.27 -3.59
CA LEU A 22 -27.64 -0.03 -3.78
C LEU A 22 -28.34 -0.84 -4.88
N PRO A 23 -27.64 -1.74 -5.59
CA PRO A 23 -26.20 -2.00 -5.47
C PRO A 23 -25.32 -0.90 -6.08
N LEU A 24 -24.12 -0.70 -5.53
CA LEU A 24 -23.10 0.14 -6.17
C LEU A 24 -22.43 -0.64 -7.29
N THR A 25 -22.55 -0.13 -8.51
CA THR A 25 -22.01 -0.75 -9.72
C THR A 25 -20.89 0.12 -10.33
N PRO A 26 -19.98 -0.46 -11.15
CA PRO A 26 -18.88 0.29 -11.76
C PRO A 26 -19.30 1.44 -12.68
N ASP A 27 -20.54 1.40 -13.21
CA ASP A 27 -21.14 2.42 -14.06
C ASP A 27 -21.81 3.56 -13.26
N ASN A 28 -21.84 3.50 -11.92
CA ASN A 28 -22.35 4.59 -11.10
C ASN A 28 -21.33 5.76 -11.07
N PRO A 29 -21.61 6.90 -11.74
CA PRO A 29 -20.65 8.00 -11.81
C PRO A 29 -20.47 8.73 -10.48
N ASP A 30 -21.45 8.64 -9.56
CA ASP A 30 -21.43 9.37 -8.29
C ASP A 30 -20.34 8.89 -7.33
N VAL A 31 -19.83 7.67 -7.53
CA VAL A 31 -18.78 7.08 -6.70
C VAL A 31 -17.40 7.09 -7.36
N ILE A 32 -17.28 7.50 -8.63
CA ILE A 32 -16.00 7.51 -9.35
C ILE A 32 -15.12 8.64 -8.80
N VAL A 33 -13.91 8.27 -8.35
CA VAL A 33 -12.86 9.20 -7.92
C VAL A 33 -11.90 9.47 -9.07
N ASP A 34 -11.30 8.41 -9.61
CA ASP A 34 -10.37 8.46 -10.74
C ASP A 34 -10.80 7.39 -11.76
N GLY A 35 -11.13 7.84 -12.98
CA GLY A 35 -11.56 7.01 -14.10
C GLY A 35 -10.42 6.44 -14.95
N THR A 36 -9.26 6.17 -14.36
CA THR A 36 -8.10 5.57 -15.04
C THR A 36 -8.52 4.37 -15.91
N PRO A 37 -8.21 4.38 -17.21
CA PRO A 37 -8.63 3.32 -18.12
C PRO A 37 -7.85 2.02 -17.90
N VAL A 38 -8.34 0.94 -18.51
CA VAL A 38 -7.58 -0.32 -18.62
C VAL A 38 -6.20 -0.04 -19.23
N GLY A 39 -5.15 -0.58 -18.61
CA GLY A 39 -3.76 -0.32 -19.01
C GLY A 39 -3.18 0.99 -18.46
N GLY A 40 -3.96 1.77 -17.70
CA GLY A 40 -3.50 3.01 -17.05
C GLY A 40 -2.64 2.81 -15.80
N GLY A 41 -2.18 1.58 -15.54
CA GLY A 41 -1.24 1.29 -14.45
C GLY A 41 -1.87 1.19 -13.06
N MET A 42 -3.21 1.16 -12.93
CA MET A 42 -3.85 0.93 -11.63
C MET A 42 -3.93 -0.57 -11.33
N ILE A 43 -3.45 -0.97 -10.15
CA ILE A 43 -3.50 -2.37 -9.67
C ILE A 43 -4.33 -2.49 -8.40
N ASN A 44 -4.97 -3.63 -8.19
CA ASN A 44 -5.80 -3.88 -7.01
C ASN A 44 -4.99 -3.98 -5.71
N ILE A 45 -3.70 -4.30 -5.79
CA ILE A 45 -2.77 -4.29 -4.66
C ILE A 45 -2.07 -2.93 -4.58
N GLY A 46 -2.34 -2.15 -3.54
CA GLY A 46 -1.68 -0.84 -3.35
C GLY A 46 -2.57 0.39 -3.51
N HIS A 47 -3.87 0.25 -3.25
CA HIS A 47 -4.73 1.39 -2.92
C HIS A 47 -5.07 1.38 -1.43
N HIS A 48 -5.04 2.55 -0.79
CA HIS A 48 -5.27 2.71 0.64
C HIS A 48 -6.08 3.97 0.92
N VAL A 49 -6.87 3.96 2.00
CA VAL A 49 -7.57 5.14 2.52
C VAL A 49 -6.89 5.60 3.80
N GLY A 50 -6.42 6.84 3.78
CA GLY A 50 -5.91 7.58 4.93
C GLY A 50 -6.83 8.74 5.29
N PHE A 51 -6.45 9.50 6.32
CA PHE A 51 -7.18 10.68 6.76
C PHE A 51 -6.21 11.81 7.12
N ASP A 52 -6.62 13.05 6.89
CA ASP A 52 -5.90 14.23 7.37
C ASP A 52 -6.35 14.68 8.76
N HIS A 53 -5.80 15.78 9.28
CA HIS A 53 -6.17 16.32 10.60
C HIS A 53 -7.65 16.73 10.69
N GLU A 54 -8.28 17.08 9.56
CA GLU A 54 -9.71 17.39 9.47
C GLU A 54 -10.59 16.14 9.30
N ARG A 55 -9.99 14.94 9.34
CA ARG A 55 -10.65 13.65 9.09
C ARG A 55 -11.26 13.53 7.70
N ARG A 56 -10.74 14.27 6.72
CA ARG A 56 -11.12 14.10 5.32
C ARG A 56 -10.40 12.87 4.75
N PRO A 57 -11.08 12.02 3.96
CA PRO A 57 -10.45 10.86 3.37
C PRO A 57 -9.41 11.28 2.32
N ILE A 58 -8.25 10.62 2.36
CA ILE A 58 -7.22 10.70 1.31
C ILE A 58 -7.03 9.31 0.73
N LEU A 59 -7.35 9.14 -0.55
CA LEU A 59 -7.10 7.89 -1.27
C LEU A 59 -5.69 7.94 -1.85
N THR A 60 -4.87 6.96 -1.50
CA THR A 60 -3.54 6.73 -2.09
C THR A 60 -3.62 5.55 -3.02
N TYR A 61 -3.03 5.66 -4.21
CA TYR A 61 -2.98 4.58 -5.19
C TYR A 61 -1.84 4.79 -6.18
N HIS A 62 -1.44 3.72 -6.85
CA HIS A 62 -0.52 3.77 -7.98
C HIS A 62 -1.29 3.84 -9.31
N ARG A 63 -0.78 4.64 -10.25
CA ARG A 63 -1.15 4.59 -11.68
C ARG A 63 -0.05 5.19 -12.55
N TYR A 64 -0.21 5.12 -13.86
CA TYR A 64 0.66 5.81 -14.80
C TYR A 64 0.31 7.31 -14.90
N ASP A 65 1.34 8.15 -14.99
CA ASP A 65 1.21 9.55 -15.40
C ASP A 65 1.06 9.67 -16.94
N GLU A 66 0.95 10.90 -17.43
CA GLU A 66 0.79 11.19 -18.87
C GLU A 66 1.95 10.70 -19.73
N ALA A 67 3.16 10.59 -19.16
CA ALA A 67 4.33 10.03 -19.82
C ALA A 67 4.40 8.50 -19.73
N GLY A 68 3.40 7.86 -19.11
CA GLY A 68 3.35 6.42 -18.92
C GLY A 68 4.23 5.91 -17.78
N ARG A 69 4.72 6.78 -16.90
CA ARG A 69 5.58 6.41 -15.75
C ARG A 69 4.73 6.15 -14.53
N SER A 70 5.16 5.20 -13.72
CA SER A 70 4.52 4.81 -12.48
C SER A 70 4.69 5.88 -11.41
N GLN A 71 3.57 6.39 -10.88
CA GLN A 71 3.57 7.30 -9.75
C GLN A 71 2.59 6.85 -8.66
N ILE A 72 2.86 7.27 -7.43
CA ILE A 72 1.86 7.32 -6.37
C ILE A 72 1.04 8.60 -6.54
N PHE A 73 -0.28 8.46 -6.57
CA PHE A 73 -1.25 9.55 -6.58
C PHE A 73 -1.99 9.62 -5.24
N ALA A 74 -2.40 10.83 -4.88
CA ALA A 74 -3.31 11.09 -3.79
C ALA A 74 -4.56 11.81 -4.30
N ALA A 75 -5.74 11.36 -3.89
CA ALA A 75 -7.01 12.03 -4.12
C ALA A 75 -7.63 12.48 -2.80
N ARG A 76 -7.94 13.77 -2.67
CA ARG A 76 -8.66 14.35 -1.52
C ARG A 76 -9.83 15.19 -2.02
N TRP A 77 -10.96 15.13 -1.33
CA TRP A 77 -12.12 15.98 -1.66
C TRP A 77 -11.88 17.42 -1.21
N GLU A 78 -11.85 18.34 -2.16
CA GLU A 78 -11.55 19.76 -1.97
C GLU A 78 -12.47 20.59 -2.86
N ASN A 79 -13.00 21.69 -2.33
CA ASN A 79 -13.79 22.66 -3.11
C ASN A 79 -14.93 22.03 -3.94
N GLY A 80 -15.57 20.97 -3.43
CA GLY A 80 -16.67 20.29 -4.11
C GLY A 80 -16.27 19.31 -5.22
N ALA A 81 -15.00 18.92 -5.31
CA ALA A 81 -14.52 17.92 -6.27
C ALA A 81 -13.37 17.07 -5.69
N TRP A 82 -13.06 15.94 -6.33
CA TRP A 82 -11.83 15.19 -6.02
C TRP A 82 -10.63 15.87 -6.64
N ALA A 83 -9.73 16.39 -5.80
CA ALA A 83 -8.43 16.88 -6.23
C ALA A 83 -7.43 15.73 -6.26
N ILE A 84 -7.05 15.30 -7.48
CA ILE A 84 -6.08 14.23 -7.73
C ILE A 84 -4.74 14.85 -8.10
N ARG A 85 -3.67 14.42 -7.42
CA ARG A 85 -2.31 14.89 -7.70
C ARG A 85 -1.27 13.78 -7.55
N PRO A 86 -0.21 13.78 -8.38
CA PRO A 86 0.93 12.91 -8.17
C PRO A 86 1.65 13.35 -6.89
N VAL A 87 2.05 12.38 -6.08
CA VAL A 87 2.87 12.56 -4.87
C VAL A 87 4.34 12.32 -5.21
N SER A 88 4.61 11.30 -6.02
CA SER A 88 5.95 10.98 -6.51
C SER A 88 6.23 11.61 -7.88
N ASN A 89 7.50 11.62 -8.26
CA ASN A 89 7.97 12.00 -9.60
C ASN A 89 9.13 11.08 -10.04
N TRP A 90 8.81 9.81 -10.23
CA TRP A 90 9.78 8.77 -10.62
C TRP A 90 9.91 8.64 -12.13
N ASP A 91 11.13 8.34 -12.58
CA ASP A 91 11.40 7.96 -13.98
C ASP A 91 11.50 6.43 -14.07
N TYR A 92 10.35 5.78 -13.93
CA TYR A 92 10.23 4.33 -13.91
C TYR A 92 8.83 3.89 -14.31
N ARG A 93 8.71 2.69 -14.90
CA ARG A 93 7.43 2.06 -15.22
C ARG A 93 7.42 0.62 -14.73
N TRP A 94 6.61 0.35 -13.73
CA TRP A 94 6.26 -1.01 -13.34
C TRP A 94 5.22 -1.53 -14.33
N GLU A 95 5.66 -2.26 -15.34
CA GLU A 95 4.77 -2.91 -16.31
C GLU A 95 4.30 -4.25 -15.76
N PHE A 96 3.00 -4.39 -15.52
CA PHE A 96 2.39 -5.61 -15.02
C PHE A 96 1.22 -6.05 -15.87
N GLY A 97 1.01 -7.37 -15.94
CA GLY A 97 -0.07 -7.98 -16.71
C GLY A 97 0.00 -9.50 -16.71
N GLY A 98 -1.04 -10.13 -17.27
CA GLY A 98 -1.21 -11.57 -17.25
C GLY A 98 -1.93 -12.06 -15.98
N GLY A 99 -1.94 -13.38 -15.78
CA GLY A 99 -2.59 -14.02 -14.63
C GLY A 99 -1.62 -14.43 -13.52
N GLY A 100 -2.21 -14.80 -12.39
CA GLY A 100 -1.53 -15.31 -11.20
C GLY A 100 -0.87 -14.24 -10.33
N SER A 101 -0.12 -14.66 -9.29
CA SER A 101 0.58 -13.75 -8.39
C SER A 101 1.57 -12.82 -9.12
N ILE A 102 1.30 -11.50 -9.06
CA ILE A 102 2.16 -10.43 -9.58
C ILE A 102 3.01 -9.87 -8.42
N GLY A 103 4.33 -9.77 -8.62
CA GLY A 103 5.21 -9.13 -7.64
C GLY A 103 5.01 -7.61 -7.63
N GLY A 104 4.85 -7.03 -6.44
CA GLY A 104 4.73 -5.58 -6.27
C GLY A 104 6.10 -4.89 -6.31
N GLU A 105 6.28 -3.95 -7.23
CA GLU A 105 7.51 -3.15 -7.32
C GLU A 105 7.36 -1.75 -6.71
N ILE A 106 6.11 -1.28 -6.60
CA ILE A 106 5.75 0.02 -6.07
C ILE A 106 4.58 -0.17 -5.11
N SER A 107 4.67 0.43 -3.94
CA SER A 107 3.54 0.55 -3.02
C SER A 107 3.65 1.81 -2.19
N ALA A 108 2.51 2.28 -1.68
CA ALA A 108 2.45 3.32 -0.68
C ALA A 108 1.35 2.99 0.33
N GLY A 109 1.61 3.25 1.60
CA GLY A 109 0.63 3.11 2.68
C GLY A 109 -0.39 4.26 2.70
N PRO A 110 -1.38 4.20 3.59
CA PRO A 110 -2.30 5.32 3.81
C PRO A 110 -1.55 6.54 4.35
N MET A 111 -1.95 7.74 3.92
CA MET A 111 -1.50 8.98 4.56
C MET A 111 -2.09 9.10 5.96
N ARG A 112 -1.29 9.54 6.92
CA ARG A 112 -1.70 9.77 8.31
C ARG A 112 -1.16 11.10 8.82
N PRO A 113 -1.81 11.74 9.80
CA PRO A 113 -1.27 12.91 10.49
C PRO A 113 0.15 12.67 11.05
N ASP A 114 1.04 13.65 10.91
CA ASP A 114 2.38 13.70 11.53
C ASP A 114 2.69 15.11 12.07
N GLY A 115 2.45 15.38 13.35
CA GLY A 115 2.64 16.73 13.89
C GLY A 115 1.78 17.81 13.20
N SER A 116 1.97 19.08 13.55
CA SER A 116 1.09 20.15 13.09
C SER A 116 1.24 20.43 11.59
N GLY A 117 0.18 20.18 10.82
CA GLY A 117 0.09 20.54 9.40
C GLY A 117 0.87 19.65 8.44
N LEU A 118 1.36 18.50 8.91
CA LEU A 118 2.04 17.52 8.05
C LEU A 118 1.31 16.17 8.06
N LEU A 119 1.55 15.42 7.00
CA LEU A 119 1.16 14.03 6.87
C LEU A 119 2.41 13.17 6.72
N GLN A 120 2.32 11.90 7.05
CA GLN A 120 3.32 10.89 6.75
C GLN A 120 2.75 9.77 5.89
N GLN A 121 3.58 9.21 5.03
CA GLN A 121 3.24 8.09 4.16
C GLN A 121 4.44 7.17 3.93
N GLU A 122 4.29 5.90 4.26
CA GLU A 122 5.27 4.89 3.88
C GLU A 122 5.21 4.64 2.37
N TYR A 123 6.37 4.44 1.75
CA TYR A 123 6.46 4.04 0.36
C TYR A 123 7.55 2.98 0.16
N HIS A 124 7.35 2.16 -0.86
CA HIS A 124 8.34 1.25 -1.40
C HIS A 124 8.46 1.44 -2.91
N HIS A 125 9.68 1.41 -3.40
CA HIS A 125 10.00 1.36 -4.82
C HIS A 125 11.21 0.45 -5.07
N SER A 126 11.12 -0.45 -6.05
CA SER A 126 12.18 -1.38 -6.45
C SER A 126 13.53 -0.70 -6.78
N ARG A 127 13.48 0.37 -7.60
CA ARG A 127 14.63 1.20 -8.00
C ARG A 127 15.00 2.34 -7.03
N TYR A 128 14.02 3.11 -6.54
CA TYR A 128 14.27 4.32 -5.74
C TYR A 128 14.28 4.08 -4.22
N GLY A 129 14.15 2.82 -3.79
CA GLY A 129 14.19 2.42 -2.39
C GLY A 129 12.86 2.62 -1.66
N SER A 130 12.91 2.44 -0.34
CA SER A 130 11.76 2.59 0.56
C SER A 130 12.03 3.67 1.60
N GLY A 131 10.96 4.25 2.15
CA GLY A 131 11.06 5.20 3.24
C GLY A 131 9.69 5.71 3.69
N MET A 132 9.72 6.80 4.45
CA MET A 132 8.55 7.55 4.87
C MET A 132 8.63 8.95 4.25
N TRP A 133 7.66 9.32 3.45
CA TRP A 133 7.47 10.70 3.03
C TRP A 133 6.78 11.48 4.14
N ILE A 134 7.29 12.67 4.43
CA ILE A 134 6.60 13.68 5.22
C ILE A 134 6.10 14.73 4.24
N LEU A 135 4.80 15.00 4.24
CA LEU A 135 4.13 15.82 3.26
C LEU A 135 3.52 17.04 3.94
N ASP A 136 3.49 18.16 3.24
CA ASP A 136 2.66 19.30 3.62
C ASP A 136 1.18 18.90 3.45
N GLU A 137 0.37 19.03 4.50
CA GLU A 137 -1.02 18.58 4.44
C GLU A 137 -1.86 19.37 3.45
N LYS A 138 -1.57 20.66 3.23
CA LYS A 138 -2.38 21.50 2.35
C LYS A 138 -2.12 21.14 0.89
N THR A 139 -0.87 20.94 0.52
CA THR A 139 -0.48 20.72 -0.88
C THR A 139 -0.32 19.23 -1.24
N LEU A 140 -0.18 18.35 -0.25
CA LEU A 140 0.24 16.94 -0.39
C LEU A 140 1.60 16.78 -1.11
N THR A 141 2.48 17.78 -1.02
CA THR A 141 3.82 17.71 -1.59
C THR A 141 4.82 17.20 -0.55
N ILE A 142 5.74 16.34 -0.98
CA ILE A 142 6.83 15.82 -0.13
C ILE A 142 7.71 16.98 0.34
N ARG A 143 7.90 17.07 1.66
CA ARG A 143 8.78 18.03 2.36
C ARG A 143 10.07 17.38 2.81
N GLU A 144 9.98 16.11 3.22
CA GLU A 144 11.10 15.36 3.78
C GLU A 144 10.94 13.88 3.41
N VAL A 145 12.06 13.18 3.27
CA VAL A 145 12.11 11.72 3.18
C VAL A 145 12.86 11.19 4.40
N ARG A 146 12.14 10.53 5.31
CA ARG A 146 12.74 9.82 6.45
C ARG A 146 13.06 8.40 6.04
N ARG A 147 14.26 7.93 6.38
CA ARG A 147 14.61 6.52 6.23
C ARG A 147 13.89 5.73 7.31
N ILE A 148 13.16 4.70 6.89
CA ILE A 148 12.65 3.70 7.82
C ILE A 148 13.79 2.69 8.02
N THR A 149 14.50 2.79 9.14
CA THR A 149 15.33 1.68 9.58
C THR A 149 14.40 0.58 10.03
N SER A 150 14.57 -0.62 9.50
CA SER A 150 13.77 -1.71 10.02
C SER A 150 14.32 -2.15 11.36
N ASP A 151 13.47 -2.06 12.38
CA ASP A 151 13.77 -2.54 13.74
C ASP A 151 13.81 -4.08 13.84
N LEU A 152 13.75 -4.79 12.72
CA LEU A 152 13.91 -6.24 12.70
C LEU A 152 15.40 -6.59 12.72
N PRO A 153 15.87 -7.39 13.69
CA PRO A 153 17.22 -7.93 13.70
C PRO A 153 17.58 -8.56 12.35
N SER A 154 18.79 -8.29 11.86
CA SER A 154 19.26 -8.78 10.56
C SER A 154 19.27 -10.31 10.49
N ASP A 155 19.47 -10.99 11.62
CA ASP A 155 19.44 -12.45 11.70
C ASP A 155 18.08 -13.04 11.30
N LEU A 156 16.98 -12.35 11.59
CA LEU A 156 15.64 -12.80 11.20
C LEU A 156 15.42 -12.76 9.69
N ARG A 157 16.27 -12.05 8.94
CA ARG A 157 16.23 -11.97 7.47
C ARG A 157 17.12 -12.98 6.78
N LYS A 158 17.96 -13.70 7.53
CA LYS A 158 18.83 -14.73 6.95
C LYS A 158 17.97 -15.93 6.54
N VAL A 159 18.25 -16.44 5.35
CA VAL A 159 17.67 -17.70 4.86
C VAL A 159 18.48 -18.84 5.48
N GLU A 160 17.79 -19.75 6.16
CA GLU A 160 18.33 -20.95 6.80
C GLU A 160 18.28 -22.16 5.86
N SER A 161 17.29 -22.22 4.96
CA SER A 161 17.18 -23.29 3.99
C SER A 161 18.36 -23.29 3.01
N SER A 162 18.93 -24.47 2.77
CA SER A 162 19.92 -24.69 1.72
C SER A 162 19.28 -24.87 0.33
N PHE A 163 17.95 -24.90 0.24
CA PHE A 163 17.26 -25.07 -1.04
C PHE A 163 17.36 -23.77 -1.89
N PRO A 164 17.81 -23.85 -3.16
CA PRO A 164 18.00 -22.66 -3.98
C PRO A 164 16.74 -21.80 -4.15
N GLY A 165 16.90 -20.49 -3.96
CA GLY A 165 15.83 -19.51 -4.20
C GLY A 165 14.82 -19.34 -3.07
N MET A 166 15.02 -19.98 -1.91
CA MET A 166 14.21 -19.72 -0.71
C MET A 166 14.36 -18.27 -0.25
N GLN A 167 13.25 -17.68 0.21
CA GLN A 167 13.17 -16.32 0.70
C GLN A 167 12.49 -16.31 2.06
N VAL A 168 13.01 -15.49 2.98
CA VAL A 168 12.32 -15.21 4.24
C VAL A 168 11.06 -14.39 3.97
N ARG A 169 9.98 -14.79 4.62
CA ARG A 169 8.72 -14.06 4.73
C ARG A 169 8.52 -13.68 6.19
N ILE A 170 8.07 -12.45 6.40
CA ILE A 170 7.73 -11.92 7.71
C ILE A 170 6.35 -11.27 7.60
N ALA A 171 5.50 -11.55 8.58
CA ALA A 171 4.25 -10.83 8.79
C ALA A 171 4.19 -10.35 10.23
N SER A 172 3.86 -9.07 10.44
CA SER A 172 3.59 -8.55 11.78
C SER A 172 2.19 -8.96 12.24
N ASP A 173 2.00 -9.10 13.55
CA ASP A 173 0.67 -9.21 14.12
C ASP A 173 -0.16 -7.93 13.89
N ALA A 174 -1.47 -8.05 14.08
CA ALA A 174 -2.40 -6.91 14.07
C ALA A 174 -2.62 -6.33 15.49
N GLY A 175 -1.92 -6.86 16.48
CA GLY A 175 -2.11 -6.54 17.89
C GLY A 175 -1.27 -5.35 18.32
N GLN A 176 -1.59 -4.83 19.50
CA GLN A 176 -0.70 -3.93 20.22
C GLN A 176 -0.55 -4.49 21.63
N THR A 177 0.69 -4.67 22.07
CA THR A 177 0.98 -5.15 23.42
C THR A 177 2.07 -4.28 24.03
N SER A 178 2.04 -4.11 25.35
CA SER A 178 3.09 -3.40 26.09
C SER A 178 4.42 -4.16 26.10
N HIS A 179 4.41 -5.46 25.82
CA HIS A 179 5.59 -6.32 25.87
C HIS A 179 6.42 -6.28 24.57
N GLY A 180 5.84 -5.76 23.49
CA GLY A 180 6.45 -5.81 22.16
C GLY A 180 5.44 -6.14 21.07
N ARG A 181 5.95 -6.59 19.93
CA ARG A 181 5.16 -7.03 18.76
C ARG A 181 5.48 -8.48 18.44
N TYR A 182 4.47 -9.27 18.11
CA TYR A 182 4.70 -10.58 17.52
C TYR A 182 4.87 -10.47 16.01
N ILE A 183 5.73 -11.33 15.48
CA ILE A 183 5.87 -11.57 14.05
C ILE A 183 5.75 -13.05 13.75
N LEU A 184 5.21 -13.37 12.58
CA LEU A 184 5.36 -14.66 11.93
C LEU A 184 6.57 -14.61 11.00
N ARG A 185 7.46 -15.61 11.08
CA ARG A 185 8.60 -15.80 10.19
C ARG A 185 8.54 -17.19 9.55
N TRP A 186 8.72 -17.29 8.24
CA TRP A 186 8.86 -18.55 7.52
C TRP A 186 9.65 -18.38 6.24
N GLU A 187 10.05 -19.48 5.60
CA GLU A 187 10.76 -19.45 4.31
C GLU A 187 9.95 -20.12 3.22
N THR A 188 9.96 -19.53 2.03
CA THR A 188 9.29 -20.09 0.85
C THR A 188 9.92 -19.57 -0.43
N LEU A 189 9.69 -20.26 -1.54
CA LEU A 189 10.07 -19.80 -2.87
C LEU A 189 9.28 -18.51 -3.24
N PRO A 190 9.81 -17.64 -4.12
CA PRO A 190 9.11 -16.42 -4.55
C PRO A 190 7.76 -16.68 -5.22
N PRO A 191 6.89 -15.69 -5.43
CA PRO A 191 5.73 -15.87 -6.32
C PRO A 191 6.13 -16.45 -7.70
N ASN A 192 5.32 -17.35 -8.26
CA ASN A 192 5.55 -17.99 -9.57
C ASN A 192 4.34 -17.89 -10.51
N ARG A 193 3.59 -16.77 -10.45
CA ARG A 193 2.35 -16.57 -11.23
C ARG A 193 1.35 -17.72 -11.10
N ASP A 194 1.28 -18.30 -9.90
CA ASP A 194 0.46 -19.47 -9.56
C ASP A 194 0.70 -20.69 -10.46
N ARG A 195 1.87 -20.74 -11.11
CA ARG A 195 2.30 -21.89 -11.90
C ARG A 195 2.90 -22.95 -10.98
N PRO A 196 2.72 -24.24 -11.30
CA PRO A 196 3.43 -25.30 -10.62
C PRO A 196 4.94 -25.11 -10.79
N ARG A 197 5.70 -25.73 -9.88
CA ARG A 197 7.15 -25.80 -9.97
C ARG A 197 7.54 -27.20 -10.39
N ASP A 198 8.63 -27.28 -11.13
CA ASP A 198 9.25 -28.55 -11.43
C ASP A 198 10.07 -29.04 -10.23
N PRO A 199 10.14 -30.37 -10.00
CA PRO A 199 11.00 -30.92 -8.95
C PRO A 199 12.48 -30.60 -9.20
N PRO A 200 13.32 -30.59 -8.15
CA PRO A 200 13.00 -30.96 -6.77
C PRO A 200 12.20 -29.89 -6.02
N TYR A 201 11.47 -30.32 -4.99
CA TYR A 201 10.73 -29.41 -4.10
C TYR A 201 11.55 -29.10 -2.84
N PRO A 202 11.37 -27.91 -2.22
CA PRO A 202 11.99 -27.63 -0.94
C PRO A 202 11.49 -28.61 0.13
N PRO A 203 12.35 -29.03 1.07
CA PRO A 203 11.89 -29.78 2.23
C PRO A 203 10.97 -28.91 3.10
N PRO A 204 10.19 -29.51 4.03
CA PRO A 204 9.43 -28.74 5.00
C PRO A 204 10.31 -27.73 5.75
N SER A 205 9.84 -26.49 5.87
CA SER A 205 10.49 -25.42 6.62
C SER A 205 9.67 -25.04 7.84
N ARG A 206 10.32 -24.42 8.83
CA ARG A 206 9.66 -23.98 10.06
C ARG A 206 8.83 -22.71 9.82
N LEU A 207 7.68 -22.64 10.48
CA LEU A 207 6.91 -21.41 10.71
C LEU A 207 7.10 -21.03 12.19
N GLU A 208 7.58 -19.83 12.44
CA GLU A 208 7.93 -19.34 13.77
C GLU A 208 7.04 -18.16 14.16
N VAL A 209 6.59 -18.13 15.41
CA VAL A 209 6.03 -16.94 16.06
C VAL A 209 7.14 -16.39 16.96
N ILE A 210 7.53 -15.14 16.74
CA ILE A 210 8.63 -14.49 17.46
C ILE A 210 8.09 -13.22 18.12
N LEU A 211 8.32 -13.07 19.43
CA LEU A 211 8.10 -11.80 20.12
C LEU A 211 9.34 -10.91 19.93
N ILE A 212 9.15 -9.74 19.34
CA ILE A 212 10.15 -8.67 19.33
C ILE A 212 9.80 -7.74 20.48
N GLU A 213 10.56 -7.84 21.57
CA GLU A 213 10.35 -7.04 22.77
C GLU A 213 10.58 -5.55 22.49
N SER A 214 9.75 -4.70 23.08
CA SER A 214 10.00 -3.26 23.06
C SER A 214 11.23 -2.96 23.93
N GLN A 215 12.21 -2.24 23.38
CA GLN A 215 13.27 -1.67 24.22
C GLN A 215 12.62 -0.59 25.10
N GLY A 216 12.74 -0.76 26.42
CA GLY A 216 12.20 0.19 27.41
C GLY A 216 12.90 1.54 27.41
#